data_AF-A0A3P8M226-F1
#
_entry.id   AF-A0A3P8M226-F1
#
_cell.length_a   1.000
_cell.length_b   1.000
_cell.length_c   1.000
_cell.angle_alpha   90.00
_cell.angle_beta   90.00
_cell.angle_gamma   90.00
#
_symmetry.space_group_name_H-M   'P 1'
#
loop_
_entity.id
_entity.type
_entity.pdbx_description
1 polymer ?
#
loop_
_entity_poly.entity_id
_entity_poly.type
_entity_poly.pdbx_seq_one_letter_code
_entity_poly.pdbx_strand_id
1 'polypeptide(L)'
;MAALSMGEDRVEADASRCIGCQSCAVACPFGAITVEIVAAHPPLIIKCDLCASREEGPACVAVCPTAALSIMTPERLAALLKRRQETAASAPGM
;
A
#
# COMPACT_ATOMS: atom_id res chain seq x y z
N MET A 1 16.48 17.43 -2.23
CA MET A 1 15.05 17.29 -2.58
C MET A 1 14.61 15.85 -2.33
N ALA A 2 13.50 15.61 -1.66
CA ALA A 2 13.02 14.24 -1.35
C ALA A 2 12.37 13.58 -2.57
N ALA A 3 12.64 12.30 -2.85
CA ALA A 3 12.03 11.56 -3.97
C ALA A 3 10.68 10.91 -3.60
N LEU A 4 10.25 11.03 -2.35
CA LEU A 4 8.95 10.59 -1.85
C LEU A 4 8.07 11.78 -1.46
N SER A 5 6.78 11.67 -1.73
CA SER A 5 5.75 12.63 -1.34
C SER A 5 4.49 11.91 -0.83
N MET A 6 3.71 12.59 0.01
CA MET A 6 2.40 12.09 0.42
C MET A 6 1.39 12.42 -0.69
N GLY A 7 0.83 11.40 -1.32
CA GLY A 7 -0.35 11.52 -2.17
C GLY A 7 -1.63 11.33 -1.36
N GLU A 8 -2.79 11.39 -2.02
CA GLU A 8 -4.11 11.28 -1.38
C GLU A 8 -4.32 9.88 -0.77
N ASP A 9 -4.13 8.82 -1.57
CA ASP A 9 -4.35 7.44 -1.14
C ASP A 9 -3.06 6.66 -0.84
N ARG A 10 -1.91 7.17 -1.29
CA ARG A 10 -0.62 6.47 -1.22
C ARG A 10 0.54 7.44 -1.14
N VAL A 11 1.66 6.94 -0.63
CA VAL A 11 2.96 7.61 -0.83
C VAL A 11 3.34 7.47 -2.31
N GLU A 12 3.79 8.56 -2.93
CA GLU A 12 4.23 8.58 -4.32
C GLU A 12 5.76 8.61 -4.40
N ALA A 13 6.30 7.96 -5.43
CA ALA A 13 7.73 7.91 -5.70
C ALA A 13 8.03 8.52 -7.06
N ASP A 14 8.90 9.53 -7.06
CA ASP A 14 9.38 10.17 -8.28
C ASP A 14 10.74 9.59 -8.67
N ALA A 15 10.74 8.74 -9.70
CA ALA A 15 11.95 8.10 -10.21
C ALA A 15 12.99 9.12 -10.71
N SER A 16 12.57 10.29 -11.22
CA SER A 16 13.49 11.32 -11.73
C SER A 16 14.30 12.01 -10.63
N ARG A 17 13.83 11.94 -9.38
CA ARG A 17 14.46 12.56 -8.21
C ARG A 17 15.18 11.55 -7.31
N CYS A 18 15.04 10.25 -7.58
CA CYS A 18 15.71 9.22 -6.82
C CYS A 18 17.22 9.24 -7.13
N ILE A 19 18.03 9.34 -6.09
CA ILE A 19 19.50 9.28 -6.19
C ILE A 19 20.09 8.00 -5.57
N GLY A 20 19.24 7.06 -5.16
CA GLY A 20 19.70 5.80 -4.57
C GLY A 20 20.25 5.89 -3.15
N CYS A 21 19.95 6.96 -2.38
CA CYS A 21 20.52 7.14 -1.03
C CYS A 21 20.00 6.18 0.04
N GLN A 22 19.01 5.33 -0.28
CA GLN A 22 18.40 4.32 0.58
C GLN A 22 17.77 4.79 1.89
N SER A 23 17.75 6.10 2.18
CA SER A 23 17.19 6.65 3.41
C SER A 23 15.71 6.29 3.59
N CYS A 24 14.94 6.22 2.50
CA CYS A 24 13.54 5.80 2.55
C CYS A 24 13.35 4.33 2.93
N ALA A 25 14.23 3.44 2.44
CA ALA A 25 14.19 2.01 2.78
C ALA A 25 14.48 1.81 4.28
N VAL A 26 15.50 2.51 4.81
CA VAL A 26 15.85 2.46 6.24
C VAL A 26 14.78 3.11 7.12
N ALA A 27 14.15 4.19 6.66
CA ALA A 27 13.14 4.90 7.44
C ALA A 27 11.80 4.16 7.53
N CYS A 28 11.50 3.23 6.63
CA CYS A 28 10.24 2.51 6.62
C CYS A 28 10.23 1.41 7.70
N PRO A 29 9.42 1.53 8.78
CA PRO A 29 9.42 0.54 9.85
C PRO A 29 8.81 -0.80 9.43
N PHE A 30 8.12 -0.84 8.29
CA PHE A 30 7.45 -2.02 7.75
C PHE A 30 8.31 -2.77 6.72
N GLY A 31 9.47 -2.24 6.33
CA GLY A 31 10.29 -2.83 5.27
C GLY A 31 9.61 -2.84 3.90
N ALA A 32 8.65 -1.95 3.65
CA ALA A 32 7.81 -1.96 2.44
C ALA A 32 8.44 -1.25 1.22
N ILE A 33 9.70 -0.80 1.34
CA ILE A 33 10.40 -0.03 0.31
C ILE A 33 11.73 -0.71 0.01
N THR A 34 11.97 -1.01 -1.27
CA THR A 34 13.26 -1.45 -1.79
C THR A 34 13.83 -0.37 -2.72
N VAL A 35 15.15 -0.22 -2.76
CA VAL A 35 15.81 0.66 -3.73
C VAL A 35 16.69 -0.20 -4.62
N GLU A 36 16.36 -0.23 -5.90
CA GLU A 36 17.12 -0.95 -6.91
C GLU A 36 18.20 -0.03 -7.49
N ILE A 37 19.45 -0.50 -7.47
CA ILE A 37 20.61 0.22 -7.99
C ILE A 37 21.39 -0.75 -8.88
N VAL A 38 21.11 -0.69 -10.18
CA VAL A 38 21.74 -1.54 -11.20
C VAL A 38 22.34 -0.68 -12.30
N ALA A 39 23.33 -1.21 -13.04
CA ALA A 39 24.00 -0.44 -14.09
C ALA A 39 23.10 -0.11 -15.30
N ALA A 40 21.98 -0.82 -15.46
CA ALA A 40 21.11 -0.70 -16.62
C ALA A 40 20.20 0.54 -16.60
N HIS A 41 19.93 1.12 -15.42
CA HIS A 41 19.02 2.26 -15.30
C HIS A 41 19.34 3.11 -14.05
N PRO A 42 18.88 4.37 -13.99
CA PRO A 42 18.96 5.18 -12.77
C PRO A 42 18.34 4.46 -11.57
N PRO A 43 18.76 4.78 -10.34
CA PRO A 43 18.25 4.10 -9.15
C PRO A 43 16.73 4.28 -9.01
N LEU A 44 16.01 3.19 -8.73
CA LEU A 44 14.55 3.18 -8.64
C LEU A 44 14.09 2.84 -7.22
N ILE A 45 13.03 3.53 -6.79
CA ILE A 45 12.31 3.18 -5.57
C ILE A 45 11.23 2.17 -5.95
N ILE A 46 11.35 0.95 -5.45
CA ILE A 46 10.39 -0.13 -5.65
C ILE A 46 9.51 -0.24 -4.40
N LYS A 47 8.22 0.04 -4.57
CA LYS A 47 7.19 -0.13 -3.53
C LYS A 47 5.82 -0.31 -4.17
N CYS A 48 4.82 -0.73 -3.38
CA CYS A 48 3.42 -0.77 -3.83
C CYS A 48 2.94 0.62 -4.22
N ASP A 49 2.57 0.82 -5.48
CA ASP A 49 2.01 2.06 -6.05
C ASP A 49 0.47 2.06 -6.08
N LEU A 50 -0.15 1.06 -5.43
CA LEU A 50 -1.58 0.81 -5.48
C LEU A 50 -2.09 0.58 -6.93
N CYS A 51 -1.22 0.08 -7.82
CA CYS A 51 -1.46 -0.09 -9.25
C CYS A 51 -1.95 1.20 -9.93
N ALA A 52 -1.20 2.29 -9.72
CA ALA A 52 -1.54 3.64 -10.17
C ALA A 52 -1.85 3.75 -11.68
N SER A 53 -1.19 2.91 -12.48
CA SER A 53 -1.30 2.88 -13.94
C SER A 53 -2.37 1.92 -14.47
N ARG A 54 -3.09 1.20 -13.59
CA ARG A 54 -4.06 0.17 -13.97
C ARG A 54 -5.48 0.62 -13.65
N GLU A 55 -6.31 0.76 -14.67
CA GLU A 55 -7.71 1.21 -14.52
C GLU A 55 -8.58 0.24 -13.72
N GLU A 56 -8.31 -1.07 -13.79
CA GLU A 56 -9.06 -2.07 -13.00
C GLU A 56 -8.63 -2.15 -11.52
N GLY A 57 -7.75 -1.25 -11.07
CA GLY A 57 -7.26 -1.17 -9.69
C GLY A 57 -6.21 -2.23 -9.36
N PRO A 58 -6.02 -2.60 -8.07
CA PRO A 58 -4.93 -3.48 -7.66
C PRO A 58 -5.02 -4.89 -8.24
N ALA A 59 -3.98 -5.29 -8.97
CA ALA A 59 -3.88 -6.64 -9.54
C ALA A 59 -3.89 -7.73 -8.45
N CYS A 60 -3.27 -7.46 -7.30
CA CYS A 60 -3.25 -8.40 -6.17
C CYS A 60 -4.66 -8.68 -5.60
N VAL A 61 -5.55 -7.68 -5.60
CA VAL A 61 -6.95 -7.86 -5.18
C VAL A 61 -7.72 -8.66 -6.24
N ALA A 62 -7.56 -8.30 -7.52
CA ALA A 62 -8.27 -8.95 -8.61
C ALA A 62 -7.94 -10.44 -8.77
N VAL A 63 -6.67 -10.83 -8.54
CA VAL A 63 -6.23 -12.22 -8.72
C VAL A 63 -6.52 -13.12 -7.52
N CYS A 64 -6.86 -12.56 -6.35
CA CYS A 64 -6.99 -13.32 -5.11
C CYS A 64 -8.24 -14.23 -5.15
N PRO A 65 -8.11 -15.57 -5.25
CA PRO A 65 -9.26 -16.46 -5.43
C PRO A 65 -10.11 -16.60 -4.16
N THR A 66 -9.52 -16.37 -2.99
CA THR A 66 -10.18 -16.48 -1.68
C THR A 66 -10.79 -15.16 -1.21
N ALA A 67 -10.65 -14.08 -1.99
CA ALA A 67 -11.03 -12.72 -1.59
C ALA A 67 -10.39 -12.28 -0.26
N ALA A 68 -9.18 -12.76 0.05
CA ALA A 68 -8.45 -12.39 1.26
C ALA A 68 -7.97 -10.92 1.23
N LEU A 69 -7.83 -10.35 0.04
CA LEU A 69 -7.39 -8.96 -0.17
C LEU A 69 -8.55 -8.09 -0.62
N SER A 70 -8.63 -6.88 -0.07
CA SER A 70 -9.56 -5.85 -0.52
C SER A 70 -8.98 -4.46 -0.24
N ILE A 71 -9.34 -3.47 -1.05
CA ILE A 71 -9.06 -2.07 -0.68
C ILE A 71 -9.94 -1.70 0.51
N MET A 72 -9.30 -1.10 1.51
CA MET A 72 -9.96 -0.64 2.72
C MET A 72 -9.91 0.88 2.78
N THR A 73 -11.07 1.52 2.86
CA THR A 73 -11.21 2.95 3.14
C THR A 73 -11.59 3.15 4.61
N PRO A 74 -11.44 4.35 5.18
CA PRO A 74 -11.89 4.64 6.54
C PRO A 74 -13.39 4.30 6.76
N GLU A 75 -14.23 4.59 5.77
CA GLU A 75 -15.68 4.34 5.82
C GLU A 75 -15.97 2.85 5.80
N ARG A 76 -15.29 2.10 4.93
CA ARG A 76 -15.45 0.65 4.83
C ARG A 76 -14.96 -0.06 6.09
N LEU A 77 -13.86 0.42 6.68
CA LEU A 77 -13.35 -0.05 7.96
C LEU A 77 -14.35 0.24 9.08
N ALA A 78 -14.89 1.46 9.17
CA ALA A 78 -15.88 1.82 10.18
C ALA A 78 -17.14 0.95 10.07
N ALA A 79 -17.64 0.72 8.86
CA ALA A 79 -18.78 -0.16 8.62
C ALA A 79 -18.50 -1.61 9.02
N LEU A 80 -17.27 -2.13 8.76
CA LEU A 80 -16.86 -3.46 9.20
C LEU A 80 -16.79 -3.57 10.73
N LEU A 81 -16.22 -2.57 11.40
CA LEU A 81 -16.13 -2.54 12.85
C LEU A 81 -17.51 -2.49 13.50
N LYS A 82 -18.42 -1.66 12.99
CA LYS A 82 -19.82 -1.59 13.45
C LYS A 82 -20.53 -2.94 13.32
N ARG A 83 -20.44 -3.59 12.15
CA ARG A 83 -21.04 -4.93 11.94
C ARG A 83 -20.47 -5.97 12.91
N ARG A 84 -19.15 -5.94 13.16
CA ARG A 84 -18.50 -6.87 14.12
C ARG A 84 -19.02 -6.65 15.54
N GLN A 85 -19.20 -5.39 15.97
CA GLN A 85 -19.76 -5.05 17.28
C GLN A 85 -21.20 -5.55 17.42
N GLU A 86 -22.04 -5.31 16.41
CA GLU A 86 -23.44 -5.78 16.39
C GLU A 86 -23.51 -7.32 16.44
N THR A 87 -22.69 -7.99 15.63
CA THR A 87 -22.63 -9.46 15.59
C THR A 87 -22.20 -10.03 16.94
N ALA A 88 -21.16 -9.47 17.56
CA ALA A 88 -20.67 -9.89 18.88
C ALA A 88 -21.71 -9.65 19.99
N ALA A 89 -22.47 -8.56 19.94
CA ALA A 89 -23.55 -8.27 20.87
C ALA A 89 -24.78 -9.17 20.66
N SER A 90 -25.01 -9.64 19.43
CA SER A 90 -26.13 -10.51 19.05
C SER A 90 -25.82 -12.01 19.14
N ALA A 91 -24.56 -12.40 19.34
CA ALA A 91 -24.18 -13.79 19.53
C ALA A 91 -24.77 -14.27 20.88
N PRO A 92 -25.62 -15.31 20.91
CA PRO A 92 -26.07 -15.88 22.17
C PRO A 92 -24.84 -16.34 22.95
N GLY A 93 -24.76 -15.92 24.22
CA GLY A 93 -23.59 -16.10 25.07
C GLY A 93 -23.08 -17.53 25.07
N MET A 94 -21.75 -17.67 25.10
CA MET A 94 -21.13 -18.87 25.65
C MET A 94 -21.53 -19.03 27.11
#